data_AF-A0AAP3A5D1-F1
#
_entry.id   AF-A0AAP3A5D1-F1
#
_cell.length_a   1.000
_cell.length_b   1.000
_cell.length_c   1.000
_cell.angle_alpha   90.00
_cell.angle_beta   90.00
_cell.angle_gamma   90.00
#
_symmetry.space_group_name_H-M   'P 1'
#
loop_
_entity.id
_entity.type
_entity.pdbx_description
1 polymer ?
#
loop_
_entity_poly.entity_id
_entity_poly.type
_entity_poly.pdbx_seq_one_letter_code
_entity_poly.pdbx_strand_id
1 'polypeptide(L)'
;MKMIAFRLSDDELKFAEHNAILSGFTSINAFAKHNVLNIETKPVNIPVNNEPAKLVSVRLYPHEIELVKRNAALHGMSMSREIAIRVRQSLLKTEVCLYPDEVKELKKLSTAVDRVGRNIHFIIKGER
;
A
#
# COMPACT_ATOMS: atom_id res chain seq x y z
N MET A 1 22.55 4.18 -4.71
CA MET A 1 21.30 3.78 -5.42
C MET A 1 21.34 2.28 -5.65
N LYS A 2 20.27 1.55 -5.31
CA LYS A 2 20.19 0.10 -5.56
C LYS A 2 19.73 -0.10 -7.01
N MET A 3 20.55 -0.75 -7.84
CA MET A 3 20.11 -1.12 -9.20
C MET A 3 19.15 -2.30 -9.12
N ILE A 4 18.00 -2.16 -9.78
CA ILE A 4 17.03 -3.24 -9.95
C ILE A 4 17.19 -3.70 -11.40
N ALA A 5 17.56 -4.97 -11.58
CA ALA A 5 17.69 -5.59 -12.90
C ALA A 5 16.52 -6.52 -13.15
N PHE A 6 15.92 -6.43 -14.34
CA PHE A 6 14.87 -7.31 -14.81
C PHE A 6 15.42 -8.16 -15.95
N ARG A 7 14.96 -9.42 -16.05
CA ARG A 7 15.22 -10.25 -17.22
C ARG A 7 14.09 -10.02 -18.22
N LEU A 8 14.45 -9.64 -19.44
CA LEU A 8 13.54 -9.48 -20.57
C LEU A 8 14.00 -10.41 -21.68
N SER A 9 13.05 -10.99 -22.40
CA SER A 9 13.33 -11.62 -23.70
C SER A 9 13.65 -10.56 -24.75
N ASP A 10 14.28 -10.98 -25.85
CA ASP A 10 14.67 -10.06 -26.93
C ASP A 10 13.46 -9.36 -27.58
N ASP A 11 12.31 -10.04 -27.64
CA ASP A 11 11.07 -9.47 -28.18
C ASP A 11 10.46 -8.43 -27.23
N GLU A 12 10.47 -8.71 -25.92
CA GLU A 12 10.03 -7.75 -24.90
C GLU A 12 10.93 -6.51 -24.87
N LEU A 13 12.23 -6.68 -25.08
CA LEU A 13 13.18 -5.58 -25.13
C LEU A 13 12.90 -4.66 -26.33
N LYS A 14 12.75 -5.23 -27.53
CA LYS A 14 12.42 -4.46 -28.75
C LYS A 14 11.09 -3.71 -28.62
N PHE A 15 10.09 -4.37 -28.02
CA PHE A 15 8.79 -3.75 -27.77
C PHE A 15 8.91 -2.57 -26.79
N ALA A 16 9.70 -2.72 -25.72
CA ALA A 16 9.95 -1.65 -24.76
C ALA A 16 10.72 -0.47 -25.37
N GLU A 17 11.70 -0.71 -26.23
CA GLU A 17 12.43 0.32 -26.97
C GLU A 17 11.51 1.12 -27.89
N HIS A 18 10.68 0.43 -28.67
CA HIS A 18 9.72 1.07 -29.56
C HIS A 18 8.75 1.96 -28.78
N ASN A 19 8.22 1.48 -27.66
CA ASN A 19 7.31 2.26 -26.82
C ASN A 19 7.99 3.45 -26.14
N ALA A 20 9.26 3.32 -25.74
CA ALA A 20 10.03 4.43 -25.18
C ALA A 20 10.21 5.54 -26.24
N ILE A 21 10.56 5.18 -27.47
CA ILE A 21 10.73 6.12 -28.59
C ILE A 21 9.41 6.82 -28.92
N LEU A 22 8.32 6.06 -29.06
CA LEU A 22 6.98 6.62 -29.31
C LEU A 22 6.54 7.61 -28.22
N SER A 23 6.95 7.35 -26.98
CA SER A 23 6.63 8.18 -25.83
C SER A 23 7.60 9.36 -25.63
N GLY A 24 8.55 9.57 -26.56
CA GLY A 24 9.50 10.68 -26.54
C GLY A 24 10.71 10.49 -25.61
N PHE A 25 10.98 9.27 -25.15
CA PHE A 25 12.12 8.96 -24.29
C PHE A 25 13.29 8.39 -25.09
N THR A 26 14.50 8.82 -24.74
CA THR A 26 15.76 8.38 -25.37
C THR A 26 16.35 7.10 -24.74
N SER A 27 15.77 6.62 -23.63
CA SER A 27 16.20 5.36 -23.03
C SER A 27 15.04 4.62 -22.37
N ILE A 28 15.07 3.28 -22.43
CA ILE A 28 14.12 2.40 -21.74
C ILE A 28 14.16 2.66 -20.23
N ASN A 29 15.33 2.94 -19.67
CA ASN A 29 15.49 3.23 -18.24
C ASN A 29 14.77 4.52 -17.84
N ALA A 30 14.86 5.58 -18.66
CA ALA A 30 14.14 6.82 -18.42
C ALA A 30 12.62 6.62 -18.57
N PHE A 31 12.19 5.85 -19.58
CA PHE A 31 10.80 5.49 -19.79
C PHE A 31 10.22 4.65 -18.64
N ALA A 32 10.93 3.61 -18.21
CA ALA A 32 10.55 2.77 -17.08
C ALA A 32 10.50 3.57 -15.78
N LYS A 33 11.50 4.42 -15.53
CA LYS A 33 11.52 5.32 -14.38
C LYS A 33 10.33 6.29 -14.42
N HIS A 34 10.02 6.87 -15.58
CA HIS A 34 8.87 7.74 -15.75
C HIS A 34 7.57 7.00 -15.45
N ASN A 35 7.34 5.81 -16.03
CA ASN A 35 6.10 5.06 -15.82
C ASN A 35 5.94 4.51 -14.41
N VAL A 36 7.03 4.11 -13.75
CA VAL A 36 6.99 3.67 -12.34
C VAL A 36 6.73 4.86 -11.40
N LEU A 37 7.28 6.04 -11.69
CA LEU A 37 7.07 7.25 -10.89
C LEU A 37 5.75 7.97 -11.21
N ASN A 38 5.23 7.82 -12.43
CA ASN A 38 3.97 8.40 -12.90
C ASN A 38 2.82 7.40 -12.90
N ILE A 39 2.90 6.35 -12.09
CA ILE A 39 1.67 5.72 -11.63
C ILE A 39 0.88 6.85 -10.97
N GLU A 40 -0.20 7.32 -11.62
CA GLU A 40 -1.14 8.28 -11.06
C GLU A 40 -1.91 7.63 -9.89
N THR A 41 -1.22 7.19 -8.87
CA THR A 41 -1.75 7.35 -7.52
C THR A 41 -1.41 8.78 -7.15
N LYS A 42 -2.17 9.77 -7.63
CA LYS A 42 -2.23 11.04 -6.91
C LYS A 42 -2.72 10.63 -5.52
N PRO A 43 -1.85 10.59 -4.49
CA PRO A 43 -2.38 10.45 -3.15
C PRO A 43 -3.22 11.69 -2.99
N VAL A 44 -4.50 11.54 -2.64
CA VAL A 44 -5.25 12.69 -2.16
C VAL A 44 -4.46 13.14 -0.94
N ASN A 45 -3.65 14.17 -1.09
CA ASN A 45 -2.84 14.70 -0.02
C ASN A 45 -3.82 15.46 0.86
N ILE A 46 -4.58 14.72 1.67
CA ILE A 46 -5.47 15.31 2.65
C ILE A 46 -4.52 15.93 3.65
N PRO A 47 -4.48 17.28 3.76
CA PRO A 47 -3.65 17.90 4.76
C PRO A 47 -4.09 17.34 6.11
N VAL A 48 -3.19 16.58 6.75
CA VAL A 48 -3.41 16.06 8.10
C VAL A 48 -3.28 17.25 9.02
N ASN A 49 -4.40 17.94 9.21
CA ASN A 49 -4.48 19.06 10.12
C ASN A 49 -4.60 18.49 11.54
N ASN A 50 -3.77 18.96 12.48
CA ASN A 50 -3.83 18.55 13.89
C ASN A 50 -5.02 19.15 14.64
N GLU A 51 -6.00 19.70 13.91
CA GLU A 51 -7.24 20.18 14.48
C GLU A 51 -8.02 19.01 15.11
N PRO A 52 -8.69 19.25 16.26
CA PRO A 52 -9.51 18.25 16.90
C PRO A 52 -10.60 17.77 15.93
N ALA A 53 -10.80 16.45 15.88
CA ALA A 53 -11.82 15.85 15.04
C ALA A 53 -13.20 16.44 15.36
N LYS A 54 -13.90 16.94 14.35
CA LYS A 54 -15.28 17.40 14.51
C LYS A 54 -16.20 16.19 14.65
N LEU A 55 -17.12 16.24 15.62
CA LEU A 55 -18.13 15.21 15.78
C LEU A 55 -19.09 15.26 14.59
N VAL A 56 -19.14 14.17 13.83
CA VAL A 56 -20.12 13.96 12.76
C VAL A 56 -21.04 12.82 13.17
N SER A 57 -22.34 13.12 13.31
CA SER A 57 -23.36 12.12 13.62
C SER A 57 -23.98 11.59 12.32
N VAL A 58 -24.06 10.28 12.18
CA VAL A 58 -24.75 9.61 11.07
C VAL A 58 -25.91 8.79 11.63
N ARG A 59 -27.05 8.78 10.93
CA ARG A 59 -28.17 7.90 11.26
C ARG A 59 -28.03 6.61 10.47
N LEU A 60 -28.12 5.49 11.17
CA LEU A 60 -28.10 4.15 10.59
C LEU A 60 -29.47 3.50 10.77
N TYR A 61 -29.88 2.70 9.79
CA TYR A 61 -31.04 1.83 9.90
C TYR A 61 -30.77 0.69 10.88
N PRO A 62 -31.81 0.07 11.48
CA PRO A 62 -31.62 -1.00 12.46
C PRO A 62 -30.76 -2.18 11.96
N HIS A 63 -30.93 -2.59 10.71
CA HIS A 63 -30.15 -3.68 10.12
C HIS A 63 -28.66 -3.32 9.93
N GLU A 64 -28.36 -2.06 9.64
CA GLU A 64 -26.98 -1.55 9.53
C GLU A 64 -26.30 -1.55 10.89
N ILE A 65 -27.04 -1.16 11.95
CA ILE A 65 -26.57 -1.20 13.34
C ILE A 65 -26.16 -2.62 13.73
N GLU A 66 -26.99 -3.62 13.42
CA GLU A 66 -26.69 -5.03 13.72
C GLU A 66 -25.46 -5.53 12.96
N LEU A 67 -25.30 -5.14 11.70
CA LEU A 67 -24.13 -5.49 10.89
C LEU A 67 -22.86 -4.88 11.48
N VAL A 68 -22.87 -3.59 11.79
CA VAL A 68 -21.72 -2.89 12.40
C VAL A 68 -21.38 -3.51 13.76
N LYS A 69 -22.39 -3.83 14.57
CA LYS A 69 -22.20 -4.45 15.89
C LYS A 69 -21.54 -5.82 15.79
N ARG A 70 -21.99 -6.66 14.84
CA ARG A 70 -21.38 -7.98 14.59
C ARG A 70 -19.92 -7.85 14.14
N ASN A 71 -19.64 -6.98 13.18
CA ASN A 71 -18.28 -6.81 12.64
C ASN A 71 -17.32 -6.20 13.68
N ALA A 72 -17.79 -5.22 14.45
CA ALA A 72 -17.01 -4.65 15.55
C ALA A 72 -16.63 -5.72 16.60
N ALA A 73 -17.55 -6.62 16.93
CA ALA A 73 -17.27 -7.75 17.83
C ALA A 73 -16.25 -8.74 17.23
N LEU A 74 -16.38 -9.08 15.94
CA LEU A 74 -15.43 -9.94 15.23
C LEU A 74 -14.01 -9.37 15.24
N HIS A 75 -13.87 -8.05 15.09
CA HIS A 75 -12.58 -7.37 15.12
C HIS A 75 -12.15 -6.88 16.52
N GLY A 76 -12.86 -7.27 17.58
CA GLY A 76 -12.52 -6.90 18.96
C GLY A 76 -12.48 -5.40 19.22
N MET A 77 -13.35 -4.62 18.58
CA MET A 77 -13.36 -3.16 18.68
C MET A 77 -14.73 -2.53 18.91
N SER A 78 -14.77 -1.22 19.14
CA SER A 78 -16.03 -0.48 19.29
C SER A 78 -16.70 -0.23 17.93
N MET A 79 -18.03 -0.11 17.94
CA MET A 79 -18.80 0.22 16.73
C MET A 79 -18.34 1.53 16.08
N SER A 80 -18.01 2.55 16.88
CA SER A 80 -17.51 3.83 16.37
C SER A 80 -16.21 3.66 15.58
N ARG A 81 -15.32 2.76 16.04
CA ARG A 81 -14.06 2.49 15.37
C ARG A 81 -14.27 1.70 14.06
N GLU A 82 -15.17 0.72 14.09
CA GLU A 82 -15.59 -0.05 12.91
C GLU A 82 -16.16 0.88 11.82
N ILE A 83 -17.07 1.78 12.19
CA ILE A 83 -17.65 2.79 11.28
C ILE A 83 -16.55 3.68 10.71
N ALA A 84 -15.64 4.19 11.55
CA ALA A 84 -14.57 5.06 11.10
C ALA A 84 -13.64 4.38 10.09
N ILE A 85 -13.30 3.09 10.29
CA ILE A 85 -12.48 2.32 9.35
C ILE A 85 -13.22 2.17 8.02
N ARG A 86 -14.49 1.76 8.04
CA ARG A 86 -15.29 1.60 6.81
C ARG A 86 -15.42 2.89 6.02
N VAL A 87 -15.68 4.01 6.71
CA VAL A 87 -15.75 5.33 6.08
C VAL A 87 -14.40 5.69 5.43
N ARG A 88 -13.29 5.48 6.13
CA ARG A 88 -11.94 5.70 5.57
C ARG A 88 -11.68 4.80 4.36
N GLN A 89 -11.97 3.51 4.44
CA GLN A 89 -11.79 2.59 3.30
C GLN A 89 -12.63 2.99 2.07
N SER A 90 -13.84 3.51 2.30
CA SER A 90 -14.72 3.97 1.22
C SER A 90 -14.26 5.28 0.58
N LEU A 91 -13.77 6.23 1.39
CA LEU A 91 -13.40 7.58 0.95
C LEU A 91 -11.95 7.68 0.49
N LEU A 92 -11.04 6.96 1.16
CA LEU A 92 -9.59 7.04 1.00
C LEU A 92 -9.09 5.81 0.24
N LYS A 93 -9.60 5.61 -0.98
CA LYS A 93 -9.26 4.42 -1.80
C LYS A 93 -7.77 4.29 -2.11
N THR A 94 -7.03 5.39 -2.05
CA THR A 94 -5.57 5.43 -2.23
C THR A 94 -4.81 5.12 -0.94
N GLU A 95 -5.44 5.18 0.22
CA GLU A 95 -4.81 4.92 1.52
C GLU A 95 -5.15 3.52 2.03
N VAL A 96 -4.13 2.83 2.52
CA VAL A 96 -4.27 1.49 3.09
C VAL A 96 -4.79 1.62 4.53
N CYS A 97 -6.10 1.53 4.71
CA CYS A 97 -6.74 1.53 6.02
C CYS A 97 -6.99 0.08 6.48
N LEU A 98 -6.13 -0.41 7.38
CA LEU A 98 -6.14 -1.80 7.86
C LEU A 98 -6.73 -1.93 9.27
N TYR A 99 -7.32 -3.09 9.53
CA TYR A 99 -7.72 -3.52 10.86
C TYR A 99 -6.48 -3.80 11.74
N PRO A 100 -6.61 -3.69 13.08
CA PRO A 100 -5.50 -3.92 14.00
C PRO A 100 -4.82 -5.28 13.83
N ASP A 101 -5.59 -6.32 13.57
CA ASP A 101 -5.07 -7.67 13.36
C ASP A 101 -4.30 -7.81 12.05
N GLU A 102 -4.75 -7.15 10.99
CA GLU A 102 -4.04 -7.10 9.70
C GLU A 102 -2.69 -6.38 9.86
N VAL A 103 -2.68 -5.27 10.60
CA VAL A 103 -1.43 -4.56 10.96
C VAL A 103 -0.48 -5.46 11.75
N LYS A 104 -1.02 -6.28 12.66
CA LYS A 104 -0.23 -7.22 13.46
C LYS A 104 0.41 -8.30 12.59
N GLU A 105 -0.33 -8.88 11.65
CA GLU A 105 0.20 -9.87 10.71
C GLU A 105 1.26 -9.28 9.78
N LEU A 106 1.05 -8.07 9.25
CA LEU A 106 2.07 -7.38 8.46
C LEU A 106 3.36 -7.12 9.23
N LYS A 107 3.26 -6.75 10.52
CA LYS A 107 4.44 -6.59 11.38
C LYS A 107 5.20 -7.89 11.59
N LYS A 108 4.50 -9.01 11.76
CA LYS A 108 5.13 -10.34 11.85
C LYS A 108 5.86 -10.67 10.55
N LEU A 109 5.22 -10.43 9.41
CA LEU A 109 5.82 -10.66 8.09
C LEU A 109 7.07 -9.80 7.88
N SER A 110 7.01 -8.50 8.19
CA SER A 110 8.16 -7.59 8.13
C SER A 110 9.34 -8.14 8.95
N THR A 111 9.06 -8.56 10.19
CA THR A 111 10.08 -9.13 11.08
C THR A 111 10.72 -10.39 10.50
N ALA A 112 9.92 -11.25 9.86
CA ALA A 112 10.41 -12.46 9.21
C ALA A 112 11.29 -12.14 7.99
N VAL A 113 10.88 -11.18 7.16
CA VAL A 113 11.65 -10.69 6.01
C VAL A 113 12.98 -10.10 6.47
N ASP A 114 13.00 -9.28 7.52
CA ASP A 114 14.21 -8.70 8.09
C ASP A 114 15.16 -9.78 8.62
N ARG A 115 14.62 -10.86 9.19
CA ARG A 115 15.42 -12.01 9.63
C ARG A 115 16.05 -12.73 8.44
N VAL A 116 15.30 -12.96 7.36
CA VAL A 116 15.82 -13.57 6.13
C VAL A 116 16.90 -12.69 5.51
N GLY A 117 16.68 -11.37 5.43
CA GLY A 117 17.65 -10.40 4.92
C GLY A 117 18.95 -10.41 5.72
N ARG A 118 18.87 -10.45 7.06
CA ARG A 118 20.05 -10.60 7.92
C ARG A 118 20.79 -11.90 7.67
N ASN A 119 20.08 -13.03 7.58
CA ASN A 119 20.71 -14.33 7.31
C ASN A 119 21.45 -14.33 5.97
N ILE A 120 20.85 -13.77 4.91
CA ILE A 120 21.50 -13.62 3.60
C ILE A 120 22.75 -12.73 3.72
N HIS A 121 22.67 -11.63 4.47
CA HIS A 121 23.81 -10.75 4.70
C HIS A 121 24.98 -11.48 5.39
N PHE A 122 24.70 -12.26 6.43
CA PHE A 122 25.71 -13.08 7.13
C PHE A 122 26.34 -14.12 6.19
N ILE A 123 25.55 -14.81 5.36
CA ILE A 123 26.07 -15.77 4.38
C ILE A 123 27.00 -15.08 3.36
N ILE A 124 26.61 -13.91 2.86
CA ILE A 124 27.42 -13.17 1.86
C ILE A 124 28.72 -12.65 2.47
N LYS A 125 28.69 -12.16 3.72
CA LYS A 125 29.89 -11.61 4.38
C LYS A 125 30.87 -12.68 4.89
N GLY A 126 30.45 -13.93 5.02
CA GLY A 126 31.32 -15.01 5.49
C GLY A 126 31.72 -14.90 6.97
N GLU A 127 31.01 -14.08 7.76
CA GLU A 127 31.18 -13.99 9.21
C GLU A 127 30.52 -15.25 9.84
N ARG A 128 31.32 -16.29 10.06
CA ARG A 128 30.98 -17.45 10.90
C ARG A 128 31.59 -17.29 12.28
#